data_AF-A0A5C2HPZ4-F1
#
_entry.id   AF-A0A5C2HPZ4-F1
#
_cell.length_a   1.000
_cell.length_b   1.000
_cell.length_c   1.000
_cell.angle_alpha   90.00
_cell.angle_beta   90.00
_cell.angle_gamma   90.00
#
_symmetry.space_group_name_H-M   'P 1'
#
loop_
_entity.id
_entity.type
_entity.pdbx_description
1 polymer ?
#
loop_
_entity_poly.entity_id
_entity_poly.type
_entity_poly.pdbx_seq_one_letter_code
_entity_poly.pdbx_strand_id
1 'polypeptide(L)'
;MYLLSKRLLIVTALLALWLSGCSEEQQNRIGRAAVTWLEGDYRVTYADGEHSKSWIVRSGKVTSEPEKGYYYFWSRDNGGKKVYVQTPIGRTYIEELTE
;
A
#
# COMPACT_ATOMS: atom_id res chain seq x y z
N MET A 1 29.71 -18.50 25.86
CA MET A 1 28.55 -18.83 25.00
C MET A 1 27.21 -18.41 25.60
N TYR A 2 26.90 -18.77 26.86
CA TYR A 2 25.62 -18.46 27.54
C TYR A 2 25.30 -16.96 27.70
N LEU A 3 26.33 -16.12 27.96
CA LEU A 3 26.16 -14.66 28.13
C LEU A 3 25.86 -13.95 26.79
N LEU A 4 26.35 -14.49 25.68
CA LEU A 4 26.15 -13.95 24.33
C LEU A 4 24.71 -14.22 23.85
N SER A 5 24.15 -15.40 24.15
CA SER A 5 22.76 -15.71 23.77
C SER A 5 21.73 -14.94 24.59
N LYS A 6 21.99 -14.67 25.88
CA LYS A 6 21.12 -13.80 26.71
C LYS A 6 21.07 -12.36 26.18
N ARG A 7 22.22 -11.80 25.78
CA ARG A 7 22.27 -10.46 25.16
C ARG A 7 21.53 -10.42 23.83
N LEU A 8 21.69 -11.45 23.00
CA LEU A 8 20.97 -11.58 21.74
C LEU A 8 19.45 -11.62 21.97
N LEU A 9 18.98 -12.42 22.94
CA LEU A 9 17.56 -12.51 23.30
C LEU A 9 16.98 -11.19 23.82
N ILE A 10 17.75 -10.44 24.61
CA ILE A 10 17.33 -9.12 25.10
C ILE A 10 17.23 -8.13 23.93
N VAL A 11 18.20 -8.15 23.01
CA VAL A 11 18.18 -7.28 21.83
C VAL A 11 16.99 -7.62 20.93
N THR A 12 16.72 -8.90 20.64
CA THR A 12 15.53 -9.27 19.85
C THR A 12 14.23 -8.93 20.53
N ALA A 13 14.13 -9.10 21.86
CA ALA A 13 12.94 -8.72 22.61
C ALA A 13 12.68 -7.20 22.59
N LEU A 14 13.74 -6.39 22.73
CA LEU A 14 13.65 -4.92 22.63
C LEU A 14 13.28 -4.47 21.21
N LEU A 15 13.82 -5.14 20.18
CA LEU A 15 13.48 -4.85 18.78
C LEU A 15 12.01 -5.17 18.49
N ALA A 16 11.50 -6.29 19.00
CA ALA A 16 10.10 -6.69 18.84
C ALA A 16 9.14 -5.71 19.52
N LEU A 17 9.49 -5.23 20.72
CA LEU A 17 8.74 -4.19 21.43
C LEU A 17 8.79 -2.83 20.71
N TRP A 18 9.87 -2.54 19.99
CA TRP A 18 9.98 -1.34 19.16
C TRP A 18 9.09 -1.40 17.92
N LEU A 19 8.93 -2.58 17.32
CA LEU A 19 8.14 -2.77 16.11
C LEU A 19 6.63 -2.83 16.37
N SER A 20 6.19 -3.14 17.59
CA SER A 20 4.76 -3.21 17.94
C SER A 20 4.09 -1.84 18.16
N GLY A 21 4.85 -0.75 18.18
CA GLY A 21 4.36 0.60 18.47
C GLY A 21 4.00 1.47 17.26
N CYS A 22 3.93 0.92 16.05
CA CYS A 22 3.65 1.71 14.85
C CYS A 22 2.17 2.13 14.82
N SER A 23 1.90 3.45 14.84
CA SER A 23 0.54 3.97 14.68
C SER A 23 -0.06 3.58 13.32
N GLU A 24 -1.38 3.52 13.23
CA GLU A 24 -2.08 3.25 11.95
C GLU A 24 -1.66 4.23 10.85
N GLU A 25 -1.46 5.51 11.18
CA GLU A 25 -0.98 6.50 10.22
C GLU A 25 0.45 6.20 9.71
N GLN A 26 1.33 5.71 10.58
CA GLN A 26 2.68 5.31 10.16
C GLN A 26 2.64 4.04 9.30
N GLN A 27 1.80 3.07 9.63
CA GLN A 27 1.59 1.87 8.82
C GLN A 27 1.05 2.25 7.43
N ASN A 28 0.06 3.15 7.38
CA ASN A 28 -0.50 3.68 6.14
C ASN A 28 0.55 4.44 5.32
N ARG A 29 1.43 5.21 5.96
CA ARG A 29 2.54 5.89 5.29
C ARG A 29 3.53 4.91 4.66
N ILE A 30 3.86 3.82 5.35
CA ILE A 30 4.72 2.76 4.82
C ILE A 30 4.03 2.05 3.65
N GLY A 31 2.73 1.73 3.77
CA GLY A 31 1.95 1.12 2.69
C GLY A 31 1.92 1.96 1.41
N ARG A 32 1.75 3.29 1.54
CA ARG A 32 1.83 4.25 0.42
C ARG A 32 3.18 4.20 -0.30
N ALA A 33 4.26 4.16 0.47
CA ALA A 33 5.58 4.01 -0.10
C ALA A 33 5.72 2.65 -0.80
N ALA A 34 5.33 1.54 -0.16
CA ALA A 34 5.46 0.20 -0.71
C ALA A 34 4.73 0.03 -2.05
N VAL A 35 3.48 0.47 -2.16
CA VAL A 35 2.72 0.36 -3.42
C VAL A 35 3.37 1.17 -4.56
N THR A 36 4.06 2.26 -4.21
CA THR A 36 4.84 3.08 -5.16
C THR A 36 6.12 2.39 -5.63
N TRP A 37 6.54 1.27 -5.05
CA TRP A 37 7.73 0.54 -5.48
C TRP A 37 7.39 -0.80 -6.12
N LEU A 38 6.29 -1.44 -5.72
CA LEU A 38 5.91 -2.77 -6.16
C LEU A 38 5.09 -2.72 -7.45
N GLU A 39 5.47 -3.58 -8.41
CA GLU A 39 4.67 -3.88 -9.59
C GLU A 39 3.84 -5.14 -9.34
N GLY A 40 2.63 -5.18 -9.88
CA GLY A 40 1.73 -6.30 -9.68
C GLY A 40 0.36 -6.10 -10.28
N ASP A 41 -0.53 -7.01 -9.92
CA ASP A 41 -1.94 -6.95 -10.28
C ASP A 41 -2.73 -6.40 -9.09
N TYR A 42 -3.40 -5.27 -9.30
CA TYR A 42 -4.10 -4.58 -8.23
C TYR A 42 -5.55 -4.30 -8.62
N ARG A 43 -6.45 -4.43 -7.65
CA ARG A 43 -7.74 -3.76 -7.65
C ARG A 43 -7.59 -2.45 -6.89
N VAL A 44 -7.86 -1.35 -7.57
CA VAL A 44 -7.92 -0.02 -6.94
C VAL A 44 -9.38 0.38 -6.85
N THR A 45 -9.86 0.70 -5.66
CA THR A 45 -11.25 1.08 -5.42
C THR A 45 -11.30 2.45 -4.77
N TYR A 46 -11.98 3.39 -5.42
CA TYR A 46 -12.42 4.64 -4.80
C TYR A 46 -13.81 4.43 -4.20
N ALA A 47 -14.02 4.90 -2.96
CA ALA A 47 -15.34 4.87 -2.33
C ALA A 47 -15.62 6.17 -1.54
N ASP A 48 -16.81 6.72 -1.73
CA ASP A 48 -17.33 7.89 -1.01
C ASP A 48 -18.83 7.74 -0.79
N GLY A 49 -19.23 7.30 0.41
CA GLY A 49 -20.61 6.96 0.71
C GLY A 49 -21.12 5.83 -0.19
N GLU A 50 -22.22 6.07 -0.90
CA GLU A 50 -22.81 5.11 -1.85
C GLU A 50 -22.08 5.07 -3.21
N HIS A 51 -21.21 6.05 -3.50
CA HIS A 51 -20.48 6.09 -4.75
C HIS A 51 -19.17 5.33 -4.64
N SER A 52 -19.05 4.24 -5.40
CA SER A 52 -17.79 3.51 -5.53
C SER A 52 -17.44 3.26 -7.00
N LYS A 53 -16.15 3.19 -7.28
CA LYS A 53 -15.62 2.81 -8.59
C LYS A 53 -14.32 2.04 -8.42
N SER A 54 -14.22 0.92 -9.13
CA SER A 54 -13.03 0.09 -9.12
C SER A 54 -12.37 0.04 -10.49
N TRP A 55 -11.05 -0.12 -10.46
CA TRP A 55 -10.20 -0.32 -11.62
C TRP A 55 -9.31 -1.53 -11.38
N ILE A 56 -9.02 -2.26 -12.45
CA ILE A 56 -8.01 -3.31 -12.43
C ILE A 56 -6.76 -2.78 -13.10
N VAL A 57 -5.65 -2.86 -12.38
CA VAL A 57 -4.30 -2.57 -12.86
C VAL A 57 -3.63 -3.93 -13.04
N ARG A 58 -3.27 -4.29 -14.27
CA ARG A 58 -2.62 -5.57 -14.59
C ARG A 58 -1.17 -5.32 -14.98
N SER A 59 -0.26 -6.08 -14.39
CA SER A 59 1.19 -6.02 -14.57
C SER A 59 1.68 -4.57 -14.58
N GLY A 60 1.21 -3.83 -13.57
CA GLY A 60 1.31 -2.38 -13.55
C GLY A 60 1.63 -1.88 -12.16
N LYS A 61 1.62 -0.55 -12.04
CA LYS A 61 2.08 0.15 -10.87
C LYS A 61 1.07 1.18 -10.42
N VAL A 62 0.81 1.23 -9.12
CA VAL A 62 0.02 2.28 -8.48
C VAL A 62 0.95 3.19 -7.71
N THR A 63 1.07 4.45 -8.13
CA THR A 63 2.00 5.39 -7.51
C THR A 63 1.26 6.31 -6.56
N SER A 64 1.80 6.52 -5.37
CA SER A 64 1.32 7.52 -4.42
C SER A 64 2.07 8.84 -4.60
N GLU A 65 1.34 9.95 -4.49
CA GLU A 65 1.89 11.30 -4.34
C GLU A 65 1.34 11.88 -3.03
N PRO A 66 1.95 11.55 -1.87
CA PRO A 66 1.39 11.87 -0.57
C PRO A 66 1.28 13.37 -0.30
N GLU A 67 2.24 14.17 -0.82
CA GLU A 67 2.24 15.63 -0.64
C GLU A 67 1.05 16.29 -1.35
N LYS A 68 0.56 15.67 -2.44
CA LYS A 68 -0.61 16.16 -3.18
C LYS A 68 -1.90 15.40 -2.85
N GLY A 69 -1.82 14.34 -2.05
CA GLY A 69 -2.98 13.63 -1.51
C GLY A 69 -3.67 12.64 -2.46
N TYR A 70 -3.02 12.16 -3.52
CA TYR A 70 -3.63 11.22 -4.48
C TYR A 70 -2.74 10.04 -4.86
N TYR A 71 -3.38 8.96 -5.30
CA TYR A 71 -2.76 7.89 -6.08
C TYR A 71 -2.99 8.14 -7.57
N TYR A 72 -2.09 7.63 -8.41
CA TYR A 72 -2.29 7.62 -9.84
C TYR A 72 -1.75 6.35 -10.51
N PHE A 73 -2.41 5.95 -11.58
CA PHE A 73 -2.11 4.71 -12.30
C PHE A 73 -2.75 4.69 -13.69
N TRP A 74 -2.32 3.73 -14.50
CA TRP A 74 -2.96 3.41 -15.78
C TRP A 74 -3.83 2.17 -15.61
N SER A 75 -5.08 2.25 -16.06
CA SER A 75 -5.99 1.11 -16.14
C SER A 75 -6.51 0.94 -17.57
N ARG A 76 -7.23 -0.15 -17.84
CA ARG A 76 -7.94 -0.35 -19.09
C ARG A 76 -9.44 -0.26 -18.84
N ASP A 77 -10.14 0.47 -19.69
CA ASP A 77 -11.60 0.48 -19.68
C ASP A 77 -12.17 -0.80 -20.33
N ASN A 78 -13.50 -0.95 -20.30
CA ASN A 78 -14.19 -2.10 -20.91
C ASN A 78 -13.97 -2.20 -22.43
N GLY A 79 -13.54 -1.12 -23.09
CA GLY A 79 -13.16 -1.10 -24.50
C GLY A 79 -11.69 -1.40 -24.76
N GLY A 80 -10.91 -1.72 -23.71
CA GLY A 80 -9.49 -2.04 -23.80
C GLY A 80 -8.56 -0.82 -23.92
N LYS A 81 -9.10 0.40 -23.90
CA LYS A 81 -8.32 1.64 -24.01
C LYS A 81 -7.63 1.94 -22.69
N LYS A 82 -6.35 2.34 -22.77
CA LYS A 82 -5.59 2.82 -21.60
C LYS A 82 -6.17 4.15 -21.12
N VAL A 83 -6.51 4.20 -19.84
CA VAL A 83 -7.00 5.38 -19.14
C VAL A 83 -6.09 5.70 -17.98
N TYR A 84 -5.73 6.98 -17.86
CA TYR A 84 -5.00 7.50 -16.70
C TYR A 84 -6.01 7.87 -15.62
N VAL A 85 -5.77 7.42 -14.39
CA VAL A 85 -6.68 7.59 -13.27
C VAL A 85 -5.94 8.24 -12.10
N GLN A 86 -6.62 9.16 -11.43
CA GLN A 86 -6.18 9.73 -10.15
C GLN A 86 -7.30 9.58 -9.13
N THR A 87 -6.95 9.17 -7.92
CA THR A 87 -7.91 9.00 -6.81
C THR A 87 -7.34 9.52 -5.49
N PRO A 88 -8.15 10.15 -4.63
CA PRO A 88 -7.67 10.69 -3.36
C PRO A 88 -7.25 9.57 -2.39
N ILE A 89 -6.11 9.73 -1.72
CA ILE A 89 -5.51 8.71 -0.84
C ILE A 89 -6.49 8.28 0.26
N GLY A 90 -7.14 9.24 0.93
CA GLY A 90 -8.01 8.97 2.08
C GLY A 90 -9.30 8.22 1.76
N ARG A 91 -9.58 7.95 0.48
CA ARG A 91 -10.79 7.25 0.01
C ARG A 91 -10.50 6.16 -1.01
N THR A 92 -9.22 5.77 -1.11
CA THR A 92 -8.77 4.77 -2.07
C THR A 92 -8.23 3.56 -1.33
N TYR A 93 -8.75 2.39 -1.69
CA TYR A 93 -8.29 1.09 -1.24
C TYR A 93 -7.55 0.41 -2.38
N ILE A 94 -6.41 -0.19 -2.08
CA ILE A 94 -5.58 -0.91 -3.05
C ILE A 94 -5.38 -2.31 -2.54
N GLU A 95 -5.83 -3.28 -3.31
CA GLU A 95 -5.81 -4.69 -2.98
C GLU A 95 -5.01 -5.43 -4.04
N GLU A 96 -4.01 -6.21 -3.63
CA GLU A 96 -3.29 -7.10 -4.54
C GLU A 96 -4.18 -8.27 -4.92
N LEU A 97 -4.18 -8.61 -6.21
CA LEU A 97 -4.87 -9.77 -6.74
C LEU A 97 -3.89 -10.95 -6.76
N THR A 98 -3.95 -11.79 -5.74
CA THR A 98 -3.35 -13.13 -5.80
C THR A 98 -4.29 -14.05 -6.57
N GLU A 99 -3.84 -14.55 -7.72
CA GLU A 99 -4.48 -15.66 -8.44
C GLU A 99 -4.25 -17.00 -7.72
#